data_AF-A0A7C5XZA4-F1
#
_entry.id   AF-A0A7C5XZA4-F1
#
_cell.length_a   1.000
_cell.length_b   1.000
_cell.length_c   1.000
_cell.angle_alpha   90.00
_cell.angle_beta   90.00
_cell.angle_gamma   90.00
#
_symmetry.space_group_name_H-M   'P 1'
#
loop_
_entity.id
_entity.type
_entity.pdbx_description
1 polymer ?
#
loop_
_entity_poly.entity_id
_entity_poly.type
_entity_poly.pdbx_seq_one_letter_code
_entity_poly.pdbx_strand_id
1 'polypeptide(L)' 'NIFTEIIDYKIRPVTVAVGRDEYGRLRETRGFIGYIIIKINHPKIRRIAEKTLALANHLGIGRGRGIGLGEIEITRIR' A
#
# COMPACT_ATOMS: atom_id res chain seq x y z
N ASN A 1 20.01 2.72 -16.55
CA ASN A 1 20.19 2.63 -15.09
C ASN A 1 18.84 2.30 -14.47
N ILE A 2 18.68 1.10 -13.91
CA ILE A 2 17.42 0.71 -13.26
C ILE A 2 17.51 1.15 -11.79
N PHE A 3 16.71 2.14 -11.42
CA PHE A 3 16.74 2.71 -10.06
C PHE A 3 16.02 1.85 -9.02
N THR A 4 15.04 1.06 -9.45
CA THR A 4 14.22 0.20 -8.59
C THR A 4 13.92 -1.13 -9.28
N GLU A 5 14.04 -2.23 -8.56
CA GLU A 5 13.73 -3.59 -9.00
C GLU A 5 12.65 -4.19 -8.10
N ILE A 6 11.71 -4.94 -8.69
CA ILE A 6 10.75 -5.77 -7.95
C ILE A 6 11.40 -7.15 -7.78
N ILE A 7 11.62 -7.57 -6.54
CA ILE A 7 12.30 -8.82 -6.20
C ILE A 7 11.29 -9.96 -6.07
N ASP A 8 10.18 -9.70 -5.38
CA ASP A 8 9.10 -10.65 -5.19
C ASP A 8 7.79 -9.91 -4.89
N TYR A 9 6.66 -10.56 -5.11
CA TYR A 9 5.36 -10.04 -4.74
C TYR A 9 4.33 -11.17 -4.64
N LYS A 10 3.37 -10.98 -3.75
CA LYS A 10 2.13 -11.78 -3.74
C LYS A 10 0.98 -10.84 -3.52
N ILE A 11 0.19 -10.63 -4.56
CA ILE A 11 -0.93 -9.69 -4.55
C ILE A 11 -2.16 -10.43 -5.05
N ARG A 12 -3.30 -10.22 -4.38
CA ARG A 12 -4.59 -10.69 -4.87
C ARG A 12 -5.61 -9.56 -4.85
N PRO A 13 -6.48 -9.46 -5.86
CA PRO A 13 -7.58 -8.52 -5.83
C PRO A 13 -8.59 -8.92 -4.74
N VAL A 14 -9.19 -7.93 -4.11
CA VAL A 14 -10.29 -8.11 -3.14
C VAL A 14 -11.38 -7.08 -3.39
N THR A 15 -12.63 -7.49 -3.20
CA THR A 15 -13.76 -6.57 -3.08
C THR A 15 -14.12 -6.49 -1.61
N VAL A 16 -14.29 -5.28 -1.08
CA VAL A 16 -14.65 -5.04 0.32
C VAL A 16 -15.86 -4.12 0.41
N ALA A 17 -16.72 -4.37 1.39
CA ALA A 17 -17.79 -3.45 1.75
C ALA A 17 -17.21 -2.24 2.49
N VAL A 18 -17.60 -1.03 2.10
CA VAL A 18 -17.12 0.24 2.69
C VAL A 18 -18.22 0.99 3.44
N GLY A 19 -19.43 0.44 3.51
CA GLY A 19 -20.58 1.02 4.18
C GLY A 19 -21.85 0.89 3.35
N ARG A 20 -22.85 1.71 3.64
CA ARG A 20 -24.10 1.81 2.86
C ARG A 20 -24.30 3.23 2.34
N ASP A 21 -25.06 3.38 1.27
CA ASP A 21 -25.51 4.70 0.79
C ASP A 21 -26.76 5.20 1.54
N GLU A 22 -27.23 6.39 1.16
CA GLU A 22 -28.43 7.02 1.74
C GLU A 22 -29.73 6.21 1.53
N TYR A 23 -29.74 5.29 0.57
CA TYR A 23 -30.86 4.39 0.29
C TYR A 23 -30.66 2.99 0.91
N GLY A 24 -29.64 2.83 1.77
CA GLY A 24 -29.33 1.58 2.44
C GLY A 24 -28.66 0.52 1.56
N ARG A 25 -28.23 0.85 0.33
CA ARG A 25 -27.55 -0.10 -0.58
C ARG A 25 -26.11 -0.27 -0.15
N LEU A 26 -25.61 -1.52 -0.19
CA LEU A 26 -24.22 -1.82 0.14
C LEU A 26 -23.29 -1.12 -0.85
N ARG A 27 -22.32 -0.36 -0.32
CA ARG A 27 -21.24 0.23 -1.10
C ARG A 27 -20.04 -0.69 -1.02
N GLU A 28 -19.53 -1.08 -2.17
CA GLU A 28 -18.34 -1.90 -2.29
C GLU A 28 -17.24 -1.15 -3.03
N THR A 29 -16.00 -1.53 -2.76
CA THR A 29 -14.84 -1.09 -3.54
C THR A 29 -13.92 -2.27 -3.82
N ARG A 30 -13.22 -2.22 -4.95
CA ARG A 30 -12.24 -3.23 -5.34
C ARG A 30 -10.84 -2.68 -5.14
N GLY A 31 -10.02 -3.42 -4.40
CA GLY A 31 -8.61 -3.12 -4.14
C GLY A 31 -7.77 -4.38 -4.20
N PHE A 32 -6.66 -4.38 -3.49
CA PHE A 32 -5.76 -5.53 -3.39
C PHE A 32 -5.26 -5.71 -1.95
N ILE A 33 -4.91 -6.95 -1.62
CA ILE A 33 -4.18 -7.30 -0.40
C ILE A 33 -2.96 -8.13 -0.82
N GLY A 34 -1.85 -7.91 -0.15
CA GLY A 34 -0.62 -8.62 -0.49
C GLY A 34 0.63 -7.92 0.02
N TYR A 35 1.77 -8.35 -0.51
CA TYR A 35 3.07 -7.72 -0.30
C TYR A 35 3.80 -7.52 -1.62
N ILE A 36 4.78 -6.62 -1.59
CA ILE A 36 5.78 -6.42 -2.62
C ILE A 36 7.15 -6.22 -1.94
N ILE A 37 8.19 -6.86 -2.47
CA ILE A 37 9.58 -6.67 -2.06
C ILE A 37 10.28 -5.92 -3.19
N ILE A 38 10.80 -4.73 -2.86
CA ILE A 38 11.50 -3.88 -3.82
C ILE A 38 12.94 -3.62 -3.38
N LYS A 39 13.84 -3.50 -4.35
CA LYS A 39 15.23 -3.07 -4.15
C LYS A 39 15.42 -1.73 -4.84
N ILE A 40 15.85 -0.71 -4.08
CA ILE A 40 16.16 0.63 -4.61
C ILE A 40 17.67 0.80 -4.64
N ASN A 41 18.24 0.85 -5.85
CA ASN A 41 19.69 0.90 -6.07
C ASN A 41 20.25 2.32 -5.91
N HIS A 42 19.45 3.34 -6.20
CA HIS A 42 19.92 4.73 -6.15
C HIS A 42 19.86 5.31 -4.72
N PRO A 43 20.99 5.67 -4.08
CA PRO A 43 21.03 6.01 -2.66
C PRO A 43 20.12 7.18 -2.25
N LYS A 44 20.05 8.24 -3.08
CA LYS A 44 19.18 9.40 -2.79
C LYS A 44 17.70 9.04 -2.86
N ILE A 45 17.31 8.21 -3.84
CA ILE A 45 15.91 7.80 -4.02
C ILE A 45 15.52 6.88 -2.86
N ARG A 46 16.41 5.95 -2.51
CA ARG A 46 16.23 5.06 -1.37
C ARG A 46 15.99 5.85 -0.07
N ARG A 47 16.81 6.87 0.22
CA ARG A 47 16.65 7.69 1.44
C ARG A 47 15.30 8.43 1.47
N ILE A 48 14.83 8.93 0.33
CA ILE A 48 13.52 9.59 0.24
C ILE A 48 12.41 8.56 0.44
N ALA A 49 12.49 7.42 -0.25
CA ALA A 49 11.51 6.34 -0.13
C ALA A 49 11.41 5.83 1.32
N GLU A 50 12.54 5.57 2.00
CA GLU A 50 12.56 5.14 3.40
C GLU A 50 11.83 6.13 4.31
N LYS A 51 12.03 7.44 4.14
CA LYS A 51 11.33 8.47 4.92
C LYS A 51 9.82 8.50 4.62
N THR A 52 9.44 8.47 3.35
CA THR A 52 8.03 8.54 2.95
C THR A 52 7.29 7.27 3.36
N LEU A 53 7.93 6.10 3.25
CA LEU A 53 7.36 4.81 3.66
C LEU A 53 7.23 4.72 5.19
N ALA A 54 8.17 5.26 5.95
CA ALA A 54 8.05 5.33 7.41
C ALA A 54 6.80 6.13 7.85
N LEU A 55 6.52 7.25 7.16
CA LEU A 55 5.28 8.00 7.39
C LEU A 55 4.03 7.21 6.96
N ALA A 56 4.10 6.55 5.81
CA ALA A 56 3.00 5.75 5.28
C ALA A 56 2.66 4.54 6.19
N ASN A 57 3.62 4.02 6.96
CA ASN A 57 3.39 2.99 7.98
C ASN A 57 2.41 3.42 9.08
N HIS A 58 2.26 4.74 9.30
CA HIS A 58 1.35 5.30 10.31
C HIS A 58 0.06 5.81 9.70
N LEU A 59 0.11 6.35 8.48
CA LEU A 59 -1.03 6.99 7.84
C LEU A 59 -1.80 6.06 6.88
N GLY A 60 -1.20 4.95 6.48
CA GLY A 60 -1.64 4.15 5.33
C GLY A 60 -1.37 4.83 3.98
N ILE A 61 -1.68 4.12 2.90
CA ILE A 61 -1.55 4.56 1.49
C ILE A 61 -2.88 4.53 0.75
N GLY A 62 -3.00 5.33 -0.31
CA GLY A 62 -4.18 5.32 -1.19
C GLY A 62 -5.43 5.99 -0.62
N ARG A 63 -6.59 5.65 -1.19
CA ARG A 63 -7.91 6.20 -0.85
C ARG A 63 -8.58 5.35 0.22
N GLY A 64 -9.33 6.00 1.12
CA GLY A 64 -10.09 5.31 2.17
C GLY A 64 -9.31 5.09 3.47
N ARG A 65 -8.15 5.73 3.65
CA ARG A 65 -7.35 5.67 4.87
C ARG A 65 -8.11 6.11 6.13
N GLY A 66 -8.96 7.13 6.00
CA GLY A 66 -9.80 7.60 7.09
C GLY A 66 -10.88 6.62 7.55
N ILE A 67 -11.10 5.52 6.81
CA ILE A 67 -12.02 4.43 7.17
C ILE A 67 -11.29 3.09 7.34
N GLY A 68 -9.95 3.10 7.49
CA GLY A 68 -9.13 1.91 7.73
C GLY A 68 -8.65 1.16 6.48
N LEU A 69 -8.83 1.70 5.27
CA LEU A 69 -8.30 1.07 4.05
C LEU A 69 -6.86 1.50 3.76
N GLY A 70 -6.08 0.60 3.16
CA GLY A 70 -4.74 0.91 2.69
C GLY A 70 -3.70 0.99 3.81
N GLU A 71 -3.98 0.40 4.97
CA GLU A 71 -2.97 0.14 5.99
C GLU A 71 -1.86 -0.73 5.42
N ILE A 72 -0.62 -0.42 5.80
CA ILE A 72 0.58 -1.11 5.32
C ILE A 72 1.57 -1.28 6.46
N GLU A 73 2.42 -2.29 6.30
CA GLU A 73 3.58 -2.51 7.14
C GLU A 73 4.86 -2.45 6.29
N ILE A 74 5.87 -1.73 6.77
CA ILE A 74 7.17 -1.61 6.10
C ILE A 74 8.22 -2.41 6.86
N THR A 75 8.67 -3.50 6.26
CA THR A 75 9.75 -4.35 6.79
C THR A 75 10.97 -4.33 5.88
N ARG A 76 12.15 -4.27 6.48
CA ARG A 76 13.42 -4.44 5.76
C ARG A 76 13.75 -5.92 5.68
N ILE A 77 13.79 -6.46 4.47
CA ILE A 77 14.29 -7.81 4.21
C ILE A 77 15.82 -7.81 4.37
N ARG A 78 16.35 -8.75 5.14
CA ARG A 78 17.78 -8.91 5.41
C ARG A 78 18.44 -9.80 4.36
#